data_AF-A0A8B6D526-F1
#
_entry.id   AF-A0A8B6D526-F1
#
_cell.length_a   1.000
_cell.length_b   1.000
_cell.length_c   1.000
_cell.angle_alpha   90.00
_cell.angle_beta   90.00
_cell.angle_gamma   90.00
#
_symmetry.space_group_name_H-M   'P 1'
#
loop_
_entity.id
_entity.type
_entity.pdbx_description
1 polymer ?
#
loop_
_entity_poly.entity_id
_entity_poly.type
_entity_poly.pdbx_seq_one_letter_code
_entity_poly.pdbx_strand_id
1 'polypeptide(L)'
;MVGSNDLSQNKSPDITAEHLSNLKNLVNNRFPNTNIHVFPLFHRLNEEQFNQDVDIVNTRLERLISNSLSLVRNDNINVRNHRYYHTDGVHLSISGNFELVRAIKSRMNPVLGLKDCHNYNQSGNIHQLTTPRKNHLPPRHTMPNRLFSPAHFEHSFYDRPNTNAFREQRPLVPPESSQPNWFRDRELIMRLLNI
;
A
#
# COMPACT_ATOMS: atom_id res chain seq x y z
N MET A 1 5.34 7.90 15.38
CA MET A 1 4.13 7.26 14.82
C MET A 1 3.19 7.03 15.98
N VAL A 2 1.95 7.54 15.93
CA VAL A 2 0.94 7.27 16.96
C VAL A 2 -0.05 6.24 16.41
N GLY A 3 -0.40 5.20 17.17
CA GLY A 3 -1.40 4.20 16.78
C GLY A 3 -0.91 2.75 16.86
N SER A 4 -0.97 1.99 15.77
CA SER A 4 -0.70 0.53 15.75
C SER A 4 0.68 0.14 16.30
N ASN A 5 1.70 0.97 16.10
CA ASN A 5 3.05 0.69 16.61
C ASN A 5 3.18 0.97 18.11
N ASP A 6 2.38 1.86 18.69
CA ASP A 6 2.34 2.09 20.14
C ASP A 6 1.80 0.83 20.85
N LEU A 7 0.71 0.28 20.34
CA LEU A 7 0.13 -0.97 20.84
C LEU A 7 1.12 -2.14 20.70
N SER A 8 1.86 -2.19 19.58
CA SER A 8 2.89 -3.23 19.37
C SER A 8 4.06 -3.14 20.35
N GLN A 9 4.28 -1.96 20.93
CA GLN A 9 5.30 -1.71 21.95
C GLN A 9 4.75 -1.87 23.37
N ASN A 10 3.62 -2.55 23.53
CA ASN A 10 2.92 -2.79 24.80
C ASN A 10 2.48 -1.50 25.51
N LYS A 11 2.27 -0.40 24.79
CA LYS A 11 1.60 0.77 25.37
C LYS A 11 0.12 0.45 25.56
N SER A 12 -0.43 0.86 26.69
CA SER A 12 -1.87 0.70 26.97
C SER A 12 -2.72 1.36 25.87
N PRO A 13 -3.85 0.75 25.49
CA PRO A 13 -4.80 1.36 24.56
C PRO A 13 -5.33 2.71 25.07
N ASP A 14 -5.46 2.89 26.39
CA ASP A 14 -5.90 4.17 26.97
C ASP A 14 -4.87 5.29 26.73
N ILE A 15 -3.58 4.99 26.95
CA ILE A 15 -2.48 5.95 26.69
C ILE A 15 -2.41 6.28 25.19
N THR A 16 -2.59 5.28 24.34
CA THR A 16 -2.59 5.47 22.87
C THR A 16 -3.74 6.37 22.43
N ALA A 17 -4.94 6.16 22.98
CA ALA A 17 -6.10 7.02 22.72
C ALA A 17 -5.91 8.45 23.25
N GLU A 18 -5.29 8.61 24.43
CA GLU A 18 -4.95 9.91 24.99
C GLU A 18 -3.97 10.68 24.10
N HIS A 19 -2.92 10.02 23.59
CA HIS A 19 -1.99 10.62 22.64
C HIS A 19 -2.69 11.12 21.36
N LEU A 20 -3.66 10.36 20.83
CA LEU A 20 -4.46 10.79 19.69
C LEU A 20 -5.33 12.03 20.01
N SER A 21 -5.92 12.07 21.21
CA SER A 21 -6.68 13.24 21.69
C SER A 21 -5.78 14.48 21.83
N ASN A 22 -4.59 14.31 22.41
CA ASN A 22 -3.62 15.39 22.56
C ASN A 22 -3.13 15.90 21.20
N LEU A 23 -2.89 15.01 20.24
CA LEU A 23 -2.53 15.38 18.88
C LEU A 23 -3.65 16.19 18.20
N LYS A 24 -4.91 15.75 18.33
CA LYS A 24 -6.08 16.50 17.84
C LYS A 24 -6.10 17.92 18.43
N ASN A 25 -5.97 18.04 19.75
CA ASN A 25 -6.01 19.34 20.44
C ASN A 25 -4.87 20.25 19.98
N LEU A 26 -3.66 19.71 19.83
CA LEU A 26 -2.51 20.45 19.34
C LEU A 26 -2.73 20.97 17.91
N VAL A 27 -3.26 20.13 17.01
CA VAL A 27 -3.57 20.54 15.63
C VAL A 27 -4.66 21.60 15.60
N ASN A 28 -5.75 21.43 16.37
CA ASN A 28 -6.83 22.42 16.44
C ASN A 28 -6.36 23.77 17.01
N ASN A 29 -5.47 23.76 18.00
CA ASN A 29 -4.92 24.99 18.58
C ASN A 29 -4.00 25.73 17.61
N ARG A 30 -3.16 24.99 16.87
CA ARG A 30 -2.19 25.58 15.94
C ARG A 30 -2.78 25.93 14.58
N PHE A 31 -3.76 25.15 14.12
CA PHE A 31 -4.39 25.27 12.82
C PHE A 31 -5.92 25.15 12.96
N PRO A 32 -6.59 26.18 13.51
CA PRO A 32 -8.01 26.10 13.88
C PRO A 32 -8.97 25.89 12.70
N ASN A 33 -8.53 26.21 11.48
CA ASN A 33 -9.33 26.04 10.26
C ASN A 33 -9.06 24.71 9.53
N THR A 34 -8.22 23.83 10.09
CA THR A 34 -7.86 22.55 9.48
C THR A 34 -8.87 21.47 9.85
N ASN A 35 -9.36 20.75 8.85
CA ASN A 35 -10.12 19.52 9.04
C ASN A 35 -9.17 18.32 9.14
N ILE A 36 -9.29 17.57 10.22
CA ILE A 36 -8.51 16.37 10.51
C ILE A 36 -9.29 15.16 10.02
N HIS A 37 -8.65 14.33 9.19
CA HIS A 37 -9.19 13.06 8.72
C HIS A 37 -8.32 11.94 9.27
N VAL A 38 -8.91 11.05 10.06
CA VAL A 38 -8.18 9.96 10.73
C VAL A 38 -8.74 8.62 10.29
N PHE A 39 -7.87 7.68 9.96
CA PHE A 39 -8.26 6.28 9.78
C PHE A 39 -8.36 5.60 11.16
N PRO A 40 -9.39 4.76 11.38
CA PRO A 40 -9.35 3.84 12.49
C PRO A 40 -8.13 2.92 12.34
N LEU A 41 -7.58 2.46 13.46
CA LEU A 41 -6.53 1.45 13.44
C LEU A 41 -7.07 0.16 12.83
N PHE A 42 -6.24 -0.49 12.01
CA PHE A 42 -6.59 -1.75 11.36
C PHE A 42 -6.28 -2.94 12.27
N HIS A 43 -7.12 -3.96 12.19
CA HIS A 43 -6.84 -5.25 12.80
C HIS A 43 -5.65 -5.94 12.13
N ARG A 44 -4.99 -6.82 12.87
CA ARG A 44 -3.89 -7.67 12.43
C ARG A 44 -4.31 -9.13 12.36
N LEU A 45 -3.64 -9.89 11.49
CA LEU A 45 -3.98 -11.30 11.28
C LEU A 45 -3.53 -12.12 12.48
N ASN A 46 -4.46 -12.87 13.06
CA ASN A 46 -4.18 -13.82 14.14
C ASN A 46 -3.58 -13.18 15.42
N GLU A 47 -3.75 -11.86 15.63
CA GLU A 47 -3.36 -11.16 16.86
C GLU A 47 -4.61 -10.72 17.65
N GLU A 48 -5.27 -11.66 18.33
CA GLU A 48 -6.56 -11.41 18.99
C GLU A 48 -6.47 -10.31 20.06
N GLN A 49 -5.48 -10.38 20.95
CA GLN A 49 -5.30 -9.37 22.00
C GLN A 49 -5.04 -7.97 21.41
N PHE A 50 -4.19 -7.88 20.39
CA PHE A 50 -3.93 -6.62 19.68
C PHE A 50 -5.20 -6.05 19.06
N ASN A 51 -6.04 -6.91 18.47
CA ASN A 51 -7.29 -6.48 17.85
C ASN A 51 -8.31 -5.99 18.88
N GLN A 52 -8.36 -6.59 20.07
CA GLN A 52 -9.16 -6.07 21.19
C GLN A 52 -8.68 -4.69 21.63
N ASP A 53 -7.35 -4.48 21.73
CA ASP A 53 -6.78 -3.18 22.08
C ASP A 53 -7.07 -2.13 20.99
N VAL A 54 -7.00 -2.53 19.71
CA VAL A 54 -7.41 -1.71 18.57
C VAL A 54 -8.88 -1.30 18.68
N ASP A 55 -9.78 -2.20 19.03
CA ASP A 55 -11.21 -1.90 19.19
C ASP A 55 -11.45 -0.89 20.32
N ILE A 56 -10.71 -0.99 21.43
CA ILE A 56 -10.73 -0.01 22.51
C ILE A 56 -10.29 1.36 21.99
N VAL A 57 -9.14 1.44 21.32
CA VAL A 57 -8.63 2.71 20.77
C VAL A 57 -9.60 3.30 19.75
N ASN A 58 -10.13 2.49 18.83
CA ASN A 58 -11.07 2.93 17.81
C ASN A 58 -12.38 3.44 18.44
N THR A 59 -12.90 2.76 19.45
CA THR A 59 -14.09 3.21 20.22
C THR A 59 -13.83 4.57 20.87
N ARG A 60 -12.62 4.80 21.41
CA ARG A 60 -12.24 6.10 21.96
C ARG A 60 -12.10 7.16 20.87
N LEU A 61 -11.51 6.82 19.74
CA LEU A 61 -11.36 7.71 18.60
C LEU A 61 -12.71 8.15 18.03
N GLU A 62 -13.71 7.26 17.99
CA GLU A 62 -15.08 7.60 17.59
C GLU A 62 -15.70 8.68 18.49
N ARG A 63 -15.40 8.66 19.79
CA ARG A 63 -15.85 9.70 20.74
C ARG A 63 -15.15 11.05 20.54
N LEU A 64 -14.02 11.07 19.83
CA LEU A 64 -13.29 12.31 19.50
C LEU A 64 -13.78 12.98 18.21
N ILE A 65 -14.72 12.37 17.47
CA ILE A 65 -15.29 12.95 16.26
C ILE A 65 -15.95 14.30 16.59
N SER A 66 -15.67 15.30 15.76
CA SER A 66 -16.18 16.67 15.90
C SER A 66 -16.22 17.36 14.55
N ASN A 67 -16.68 18.61 14.47
CA ASN A 67 -16.70 19.34 13.20
C ASN A 67 -15.31 19.43 12.54
N SER A 68 -14.24 19.57 13.34
CA SER A 68 -12.85 19.59 12.85
C SER A 68 -12.18 18.23 12.76
N LEU A 69 -12.83 17.12 13.16
CA LEU A 69 -12.25 15.79 13.09
C LEU A 69 -13.27 14.77 12.58
N SER A 70 -12.95 14.10 11.48
CA SER A 70 -13.78 13.03 10.94
C SER A 70 -13.00 11.75 10.75
N LEU A 71 -13.70 10.63 10.93
CA LEU A 71 -13.15 9.30 10.79
C LEU A 71 -13.40 8.79 9.37
N VAL A 72 -12.34 8.31 8.70
CA VAL A 72 -12.43 7.72 7.36
C VAL A 72 -12.57 6.21 7.53
N ARG A 73 -13.81 5.72 7.49
CA ARG A 73 -14.10 4.29 7.65
C ARG A 73 -13.72 3.51 6.40
N ASN A 74 -13.17 2.32 6.62
CA ASN A 74 -12.94 1.32 5.57
C ASN A 74 -13.27 -0.07 6.11
N ASP A 75 -14.56 -0.40 6.08
CA ASP A 75 -15.08 -1.64 6.65
C ASP A 75 -14.61 -2.88 5.87
N ASN A 76 -14.18 -2.71 4.61
CA ASN A 76 -13.67 -3.79 3.78
C ASN A 76 -12.39 -4.39 4.35
N ILE A 77 -11.48 -3.56 4.87
CA ILE A 77 -10.20 -4.03 5.40
C ILE A 77 -10.40 -4.77 6.72
N ASN A 78 -11.31 -4.29 7.59
CA ASN A 78 -11.46 -4.82 8.96
C ASN A 78 -12.45 -6.00 9.09
N VAL A 79 -13.45 -6.15 8.22
CA VAL A 79 -14.60 -7.03 8.54
C VAL A 79 -14.76 -8.24 7.60
N ARG A 80 -14.24 -8.21 6.36
CA ARG A 80 -14.41 -9.30 5.38
C ARG A 80 -13.14 -9.57 4.58
N ASN A 81 -12.70 -10.83 4.54
CA ASN A 81 -11.50 -11.25 3.79
C ASN A 81 -10.23 -10.47 4.15
N HIS A 82 -10.06 -10.13 5.43
CA HIS A 82 -8.89 -9.42 5.97
C HIS A 82 -7.56 -10.03 5.49
N ARG A 83 -7.47 -11.36 5.32
CA ARG A 83 -6.29 -12.04 4.73
C ARG A 83 -5.89 -11.56 3.34
N TYR A 84 -6.85 -11.18 2.49
CA TYR A 84 -6.58 -10.71 1.12
C TYR A 84 -5.95 -9.32 1.09
N TYR A 85 -6.23 -8.51 2.11
CA TYR A 85 -5.79 -7.13 2.21
C TYR A 85 -4.47 -6.94 2.94
N HIS A 86 -3.88 -8.00 3.49
CA HIS A 86 -2.62 -7.96 4.25
C HIS A 86 -1.52 -8.80 3.57
N THR A 87 -0.26 -8.38 3.67
CA THR A 87 0.91 -9.13 3.13
C THR A 87 1.50 -10.11 4.14
N ASP A 88 1.63 -9.66 5.38
CA ASP A 88 2.33 -10.36 6.46
C ASP A 88 1.52 -10.35 7.75
N GLY A 89 0.22 -10.01 7.65
CA GLY A 89 -0.67 -9.86 8.80
C GLY A 89 -0.63 -8.51 9.50
N VAL A 90 0.33 -7.65 9.18
CA VAL A 90 0.44 -6.30 9.72
C VAL A 90 0.27 -5.26 8.62
N HIS A 91 1.05 -5.37 7.55
CA HIS A 91 1.07 -4.44 6.44
C HIS A 91 0.01 -4.78 5.40
N LEU A 92 -0.48 -3.75 4.71
CA LEU A 92 -1.47 -3.90 3.65
C LEU A 92 -0.83 -4.43 2.36
N SER A 93 -1.55 -5.31 1.66
CA SER A 93 -1.25 -5.74 0.30
C SER A 93 -1.52 -4.63 -0.71
N ILE A 94 -1.14 -4.84 -1.98
CA ILE A 94 -1.47 -3.91 -3.07
C ILE A 94 -2.99 -3.68 -3.12
N SER A 95 -3.77 -4.75 -2.96
CA SER A 95 -5.22 -4.69 -2.89
C SER A 95 -5.73 -3.92 -1.66
N GLY A 96 -5.09 -4.12 -0.49
CA GLY A 96 -5.42 -3.37 0.73
C GLY A 96 -5.15 -1.88 0.58
N ASN A 97 -4.01 -1.52 -0.03
CA ASN A 97 -3.67 -0.13 -0.34
C ASN A 97 -4.64 0.49 -1.35
N PHE A 98 -5.10 -0.27 -2.35
CA PHE A 98 -6.11 0.20 -3.29
C PHE A 98 -7.41 0.57 -2.58
N GLU A 99 -7.89 -0.30 -1.68
CA GLU A 99 -9.07 -0.03 -0.86
C GLU A 99 -8.87 1.18 0.06
N LEU A 100 -7.69 1.34 0.66
CA LEU A 100 -7.35 2.51 1.46
C LEU A 100 -7.45 3.80 0.64
N VAL A 101 -6.81 3.83 -0.53
CA VAL A 101 -6.85 4.99 -1.44
C VAL A 101 -8.27 5.28 -1.92
N ARG A 102 -9.08 4.25 -2.17
CA ARG A 102 -10.49 4.40 -2.53
C ARG A 102 -11.27 5.13 -1.42
N ALA A 103 -11.07 4.74 -0.16
CA ALA A 103 -11.68 5.41 0.98
C ALA A 103 -11.21 6.86 1.14
N ILE A 104 -9.90 7.13 0.97
CA ILE A 104 -9.36 8.51 0.98
C ILE A 104 -10.04 9.34 -0.10
N LYS A 105 -10.08 8.86 -1.35
CA LYS A 105 -10.65 9.60 -2.47
C LYS A 105 -12.15 9.83 -2.29
N SER A 106 -12.89 8.82 -1.83
CA SER A 106 -14.32 8.97 -1.52
C SER A 106 -14.56 10.09 -0.51
N ARG A 107 -13.70 10.23 0.50
CA ARG A 107 -13.79 11.31 1.49
C ARG A 107 -13.33 12.67 0.97
N MET A 108 -12.20 12.71 0.27
CA MET A 108 -11.51 13.97 -0.09
C MET A 108 -12.02 14.58 -1.39
N ASN A 109 -12.49 13.79 -2.36
CA ASN A 109 -12.89 14.32 -3.66
C ASN A 109 -14.01 15.37 -3.58
N PRO A 110 -15.09 15.18 -2.80
CA PRO A 110 -16.10 16.22 -2.63
C PRO A 110 -15.55 17.52 -2.04
N VAL A 111 -14.61 17.41 -1.10
CA VAL A 111 -13.95 18.57 -0.47
C VAL A 111 -13.08 19.34 -1.48
N LEU A 112 -12.48 18.63 -2.43
CA LEU A 112 -11.60 19.20 -3.46
C LEU A 112 -12.36 19.59 -4.75
N GLY A 113 -13.68 19.39 -4.82
CA GLY A 113 -14.46 19.60 -6.04
C GLY A 113 -14.14 18.61 -7.18
N LEU A 114 -13.59 17.45 -6.84
CA LEU A 114 -13.27 16.37 -7.78
C LEU A 114 -14.43 15.39 -7.91
N LYS A 115 -14.49 14.68 -9.05
CA LYS A 115 -15.49 13.65 -9.30
C LYS A 115 -15.37 12.51 -8.28
N ASP A 116 -16.48 11.87 -7.96
CA ASP A 116 -16.50 10.66 -7.14
C ASP A 116 -15.52 9.62 -7.69
N CYS A 117 -14.84 8.92 -6.79
CA CYS A 117 -13.92 7.86 -7.12
C CYS A 117 -14.54 6.72 -7.93
N HIS A 118 -15.84 6.47 -7.76
CA HIS A 118 -16.60 5.49 -8.53
C HIS A 118 -16.77 5.89 -10.01
N ASN A 119 -16.66 7.18 -10.31
CA ASN A 119 -16.82 7.74 -11.66
C ASN A 119 -15.49 7.83 -12.43
N TYR A 120 -14.36 7.48 -11.80
CA TYR A 120 -13.14 7.19 -12.55
C TYR A 120 -13.35 5.83 -13.23
N ASN A 121 -13.99 5.86 -14.41
CA ASN A 121 -14.02 4.71 -15.29
C ASN A 121 -12.61 4.10 -15.37
N GLN A 122 -12.54 2.77 -15.43
CA GLN A 122 -11.33 1.98 -15.72
C GLN A 122 -10.70 2.31 -17.10
N SER A 123 -11.06 3.44 -17.71
CA SER A 123 -10.61 3.96 -19.00
C SER A 123 -9.22 4.61 -18.94
N GLY A 124 -8.32 4.04 -18.14
CA GLY A 124 -6.94 4.46 -18.01
C GLY A 124 -6.01 3.25 -18.01
N ASN A 125 -5.99 2.50 -19.11
CA ASN A 125 -4.93 1.57 -19.53
C ASN A 125 -4.12 0.88 -18.41
N ILE A 126 -4.72 -0.11 -17.72
CA ILE A 126 -3.95 -1.06 -16.90
C ILE A 126 -3.44 -2.25 -17.75
N HIS A 127 -3.83 -2.35 -19.04
CA HIS A 127 -3.45 -3.45 -19.93
C HIS A 127 -2.27 -3.19 -20.90
N GLN A 128 -1.44 -2.16 -20.70
CA GLN A 128 -0.25 -1.94 -21.55
C GLN A 128 1.10 -1.98 -20.82
N LEU A 129 1.15 -2.53 -19.60
CA LEU A 129 2.43 -2.96 -19.04
C LEU A 129 2.72 -4.39 -19.52
N THR A 130 3.53 -4.44 -20.58
CA THR A 130 4.41 -5.54 -20.98
C THR A 130 3.76 -6.87 -21.38
N THR A 131 3.13 -6.92 -22.56
CA THR A 131 3.46 -8.04 -23.46
C THR A 131 4.78 -7.66 -24.17
N PRO A 132 5.80 -8.53 -24.19
CA PRO A 132 6.94 -8.29 -25.07
C PRO A 132 6.41 -8.25 -26.49
N ARG A 133 6.62 -7.13 -27.19
CA ARG A 133 6.46 -7.04 -28.65
C ARG A 133 7.16 -8.26 -29.24
N LYS A 134 6.40 -9.20 -29.81
CA LYS A 134 6.96 -10.23 -30.68
C LYS A 134 7.76 -9.50 -31.74
N ASN A 135 9.08 -9.67 -31.72
CA ASN A 135 9.96 -9.15 -32.74
C ASN A 135 9.40 -9.56 -34.10
N HIS A 136 9.05 -8.56 -34.92
CA HIS A 136 8.85 -8.74 -36.35
C HIS A 136 10.15 -9.27 -36.93
N LEU A 137 10.22 -10.57 -37.18
CA LEU A 137 11.19 -11.11 -38.12
C LEU A 137 10.71 -10.71 -39.53
N PRO A 138 11.58 -10.13 -40.37
CA PRO A 138 11.22 -9.80 -41.75
C PRO A 138 10.95 -11.09 -42.55
N PRO A 139 10.11 -11.01 -43.60
CA PRO A 139 9.70 -12.19 -44.36
C PRO A 139 10.92 -12.80 -45.06
N ARG A 140 11.21 -14.08 -44.77
CA ARG A 140 12.22 -14.84 -45.51
C ARG A 140 11.71 -15.11 -46.93
N HIS A 141 12.45 -14.63 -47.91
CA HIS A 141 12.32 -15.02 -49.31
C HIS A 141 12.35 -16.55 -49.46
N THR A 142 11.37 -17.08 -50.18
CA THR A 142 11.28 -18.45 -50.66
C THR A 142 12.16 -18.64 -51.89
N MET A 143 12.88 -19.77 -51.96
CA MET A 143 13.21 -20.56 -53.17
C MET A 143 13.97 -21.86 -52.75
N PRO A 144 14.03 -22.92 -53.57
CA PRO A 144 13.40 -24.19 -53.21
C PRO A 144 14.34 -25.41 -53.08
N ASN A 145 13.76 -26.49 -52.52
CA ASN A 145 14.09 -27.92 -52.63
C ASN A 145 15.51 -28.40 -52.33
N ARG A 146 15.63 -29.26 -51.31
CA ARG A 146 16.04 -30.67 -51.48
C ARG A 146 15.70 -31.52 -50.25
N LEU A 147 14.82 -32.50 -50.49
CA LEU A 147 14.79 -33.88 -49.98
C LEU A 147 15.64 -34.19 -48.74
N PHE A 148 15.00 -34.63 -47.64
CA PHE A 148 15.20 -35.93 -46.98
C PHE A 148 14.09 -36.14 -45.92
N SER A 149 13.47 -37.32 -45.94
CA SER A 149 12.41 -37.78 -45.02
C SER A 149 13.01 -38.54 -43.81
N PRO A 150 12.23 -39.27 -42.99
CA PRO A 150 11.79 -38.88 -41.66
C PRO A 150 12.30 -39.83 -40.56
N ALA A 151 12.66 -39.36 -39.37
CA ALA A 151 12.85 -40.28 -38.25
C ALA A 151 12.92 -39.60 -36.88
N HIS A 152 12.22 -40.25 -35.93
CA HIS A 152 12.52 -40.32 -34.49
C HIS A 152 11.78 -39.32 -33.60
N PHE A 153 10.53 -39.72 -33.33
CA PHE A 153 9.89 -39.59 -32.03
C PHE A 153 10.62 -40.54 -31.07
N GLU A 154 11.31 -40.03 -30.05
CA GLU A 154 11.50 -40.76 -28.78
C GLU A 154 11.96 -39.85 -27.63
N HIS A 155 11.53 -40.28 -26.44
CA HIS A 155 11.57 -39.68 -25.12
C HIS A 155 12.93 -39.23 -24.58
N SER A 156 12.93 -38.22 -23.68
CA SER A 156 13.77 -38.15 -22.46
C SER A 156 13.54 -36.84 -21.70
N PHE A 157 12.80 -36.84 -20.57
CA PHE A 157 13.27 -36.88 -19.16
C PHE A 157 13.83 -35.54 -18.59
N TYR A 158 13.19 -35.10 -17.49
CA TYR A 158 13.56 -34.15 -16.44
C TYR A 158 14.64 -33.08 -16.73
N ASP A 159 14.22 -31.82 -16.80
CA ASP A 159 15.05 -30.68 -16.41
C ASP A 159 14.49 -30.03 -15.13
N ARG A 160 15.22 -30.22 -14.02
CA ARG A 160 15.06 -29.44 -12.79
C ARG A 160 15.63 -28.03 -13.03
N PRO A 161 14.98 -26.95 -12.57
CA PRO A 161 15.59 -25.63 -12.64
C PRO A 161 16.80 -25.53 -11.70
N ASN A 162 17.94 -25.15 -12.28
CA ASN A 162 19.20 -24.83 -11.62
C ASN A 162 19.03 -23.60 -10.70
N THR A 163 19.23 -23.76 -9.39
CA THR A 163 19.02 -22.74 -8.36
C THR A 163 20.23 -21.84 -8.08
N ASN A 164 21.28 -21.85 -8.90
CA ASN A 164 22.51 -21.08 -8.63
C ASN A 164 22.69 -19.79 -9.46
N ALA A 165 21.64 -19.00 -9.65
CA ALA A 165 21.73 -17.70 -10.33
C ALA A 165 21.43 -16.45 -9.46
N PHE A 166 21.03 -16.60 -8.19
CA PHE A 166 20.84 -15.46 -7.29
C PHE A 166 22.10 -15.18 -6.47
N ARG A 167 23.16 -14.71 -7.15
CA ARG A 167 24.29 -14.07 -6.48
C ARG A 167 23.97 -12.59 -6.36
N GLU A 168 23.71 -12.18 -5.12
CA GLU A 168 23.56 -10.84 -4.56
C GLU A 168 24.00 -9.68 -5.48
N GLN A 169 23.04 -9.01 -6.12
CA GLN A 169 23.19 -7.62 -6.51
C GLN A 169 22.55 -6.78 -5.41
N ARG A 170 23.36 -6.15 -4.57
CA ARG A 170 22.87 -5.09 -3.67
C ARG A 170 22.27 -3.97 -4.52
N PRO A 171 21.10 -3.41 -4.17
CA PRO A 171 20.60 -2.23 -4.85
C PRO A 171 21.61 -1.09 -4.68
N LEU A 172 22.03 -0.50 -5.80
CA LEU A 172 22.79 0.75 -5.81
C LEU A 172 21.91 1.85 -5.21
N VAL A 173 22.38 2.47 -4.12
CA VAL A 173 21.75 3.68 -3.57
C VAL A 173 21.83 4.77 -4.64
N PRO A 174 20.70 5.40 -5.04
CA PRO A 174 20.74 6.48 -6.02
C PRO A 174 21.54 7.68 -5.46
N PRO A 175 22.29 8.40 -6.29
CA PRO A 175 22.97 9.62 -5.86
C PRO A 175 21.96 10.63 -5.30
N GLU A 176 22.32 11.39 -4.26
CA GLU A 176 21.45 12.33 -3.52
C GLU A 176 20.73 13.37 -4.38
N SER A 177 21.23 13.64 -5.58
CA SER A 177 20.60 14.53 -6.57
C SER A 177 19.33 13.95 -7.22
N SER A 178 19.08 12.65 -7.05
CA SER A 178 17.95 11.92 -7.65
C SER A 178 16.89 11.46 -6.65
N GLN A 179 17.05 11.82 -5.37
CA GLN A 179 16.04 11.50 -4.35
C GLN A 179 14.85 12.47 -4.43
N PRO A 180 13.61 11.97 -4.37
CA PRO A 180 12.41 12.80 -4.44
C PRO A 180 12.31 13.75 -3.24
N ASN A 181 11.76 14.95 -3.46
CA ASN A 181 11.75 16.06 -2.48
C ASN A 181 11.25 15.69 -1.07
N TRP A 182 10.32 14.74 -0.94
CA TRP A 182 9.81 14.28 0.36
C TRP A 182 10.87 13.61 1.24
N PHE A 183 11.99 13.13 0.66
CA PHE A 183 13.12 12.59 1.41
C PHE A 183 13.96 13.72 2.07
N ARG A 184 14.08 14.87 1.40
CA ARG A 184 14.72 16.08 1.96
C ARG A 184 13.85 16.74 3.02
N ASP A 185 12.54 16.69 2.85
CA ASP A 185 11.59 17.23 3.83
C ASP A 185 11.60 16.42 5.14
N ARG A 186 11.98 15.14 5.10
CA ARG A 186 12.11 14.30 6.30
C ARG A 186 13.25 14.76 7.21
N GLU A 187 14.40 15.12 6.65
CA GLU A 187 15.54 15.72 7.40
C GLU A 187 15.14 17.05 8.05
N LEU A 188 14.40 17.89 7.33
CA LEU A 188 13.91 19.17 7.83
C LEU A 188 12.91 18.97 8.98
N ILE A 189 12.00 17.98 8.85
CA ILE A 189 11.03 17.63 9.89
C ILE A 189 11.73 17.08 11.13
N MET A 190 12.77 16.26 10.98
CA MET A 190 13.54 15.74 12.13
C MET A 190 14.27 16.88 12.86
N ARG A 191 14.90 17.81 12.13
CA ARG A 191 15.57 18.99 12.73
C ARG A 191 14.61 19.95 13.42
N LEU A 192 13.38 20.06 12.95
CA LEU A 192 12.34 20.90 13.58
C LEU A 192 11.72 20.26 14.84
N LEU A 193 11.99 18.97 15.09
CA LEU A 193 11.44 18.22 16.23
C LEU A 193 12.41 18.04 17.40
N ASN A 194 13.65 18.56 17.32
CA ASN A 194 14.70 18.36 18.35
C ASN A 194 14.80 16.90 18.84
N ILE A 195 14.88 15.97 17.89
CA ILE A 195 15.35 14.59 18.09
C ILE A 195 16.52 14.36 17.15
#